data_AF-A0A351IUD9-F1
#
_entry.id   AF-A0A351IUD9-F1
#
_cell.length_a   1.000
_cell.length_b   1.000
_cell.length_c   1.000
_cell.angle_alpha   90.00
_cell.angle_beta   90.00
_cell.angle_gamma   90.00
#
_symmetry.space_group_name_H-M   'P 1'
#
loop_
_entity.id
_entity.type
_entity.pdbx_description
1 polymer ?
#
loop_
_entity_poly.entity_id
_entity_poly.type
_entity_poly.pdbx_seq_one_letter_code
_entity_poly.pdbx_strand_id
1 'polypeptide(L)' 'MSRADDRLLSAGPGCRVPASEVTWRFGPTGGPGGQHANRAHTRAEAELDLRSVRGIDDDV' A
#
# COMPACT_ATOMS: atom_id res chain seq x y z
N MET A 1 -17.81 -10.16 2.72
CA MET A 1 -16.76 -9.17 2.98
C MET A 1 -15.62 -9.51 2.02
N SER A 2 -15.40 -8.72 0.97
CA SER A 2 -14.29 -8.97 0.04
C SER A 2 -13.00 -8.88 0.84
N ARG A 3 -12.26 -9.99 0.90
CA ARG A 3 -10.96 -10.04 1.56
C ARG A 3 -10.07 -9.09 0.75
N ALA A 4 -9.22 -8.29 1.40
CA ALA A 4 -8.31 -7.39 0.69
C ALA A 4 -7.49 -8.13 -0.40
N ASP A 5 -7.32 -9.45 -0.24
CA ASP A 5 -6.74 -10.40 -1.19
C ASP A 5 -7.42 -10.45 -2.57
N ASP A 6 -8.70 -10.06 -2.71
CA ASP A 6 -9.41 -10.06 -4.00
C ASP A 6 -9.27 -8.74 -4.78
N ARG A 7 -8.74 -7.67 -4.17
CA ARG A 7 -8.61 -6.38 -4.87
C ARG A 7 -7.35 -6.38 -5.75
N LEU A 8 -7.52 -5.98 -7.00
CA LEU A 8 -6.41 -5.77 -7.94
C LEU A 8 -6.09 -4.28 -8.07
N LEU A 9 -4.80 -3.96 -8.04
CA LEU A 9 -4.23 -2.68 -8.41
C LEU A 9 -3.85 -2.73 -9.89
N SER A 10 -4.05 -1.65 -10.63
CA SER A 10 -3.73 -1.59 -12.07
C SER A 10 -3.00 -0.30 -12.38
N ALA A 11 -1.85 -0.43 -13.07
CA ALA A 11 -1.00 0.71 -13.45
C ALA A 11 -0.69 0.73 -14.96
N GLY A 12 -1.56 0.12 -15.77
CA GLY A 12 -1.42 0.05 -17.23
C GLY A 12 -1.55 -1.38 -17.76
N PRO A 13 -1.45 -1.57 -19.09
CA PRO A 13 -1.31 -2.91 -19.68
C PRO A 13 -0.12 -3.66 -19.07
N GLY A 14 -0.27 -4.96 -18.86
CA GLY A 14 0.78 -5.80 -18.26
C GLY A 14 1.08 -5.57 -16.77
N CYS A 15 0.40 -4.62 -16.11
CA CYS A 15 0.58 -4.34 -14.69
C CYS A 15 -0.74 -4.46 -13.92
N ARG A 16 -0.96 -5.65 -13.34
CA ARG A 16 -2.10 -6.00 -12.49
C ARG A 16 -1.64 -6.75 -11.25
N VAL A 17 -1.48 -6.01 -10.16
CA VAL A 17 -0.89 -6.51 -8.91
C VAL A 17 -2.00 -6.75 -7.87
N PRO A 18 -2.08 -7.94 -7.24
CA PRO A 18 -2.98 -8.15 -6.11
C PRO A 18 -2.65 -7.19 -4.94
N ALA A 19 -3.66 -6.61 -4.31
CA ALA A 19 -3.48 -5.69 -3.19
C ALA A 19 -2.82 -6.36 -1.97
N SER A 20 -2.85 -7.69 -1.90
CA SER A 20 -2.13 -8.50 -0.91
C SER A 20 -0.60 -8.50 -1.09
N GLU A 21 -0.09 -8.11 -2.26
CA GLU A 21 1.36 -7.93 -2.48
C GLU A 21 1.88 -6.65 -1.83
N VAL A 22 0.99 -5.70 -1.48
CA VAL A 22 1.36 -4.42 -0.87
C VAL A 22 1.42 -4.57 0.65
N THR A 23 2.55 -4.17 1.24
CA THR A 23 2.66 -4.02 2.69
C THR A 23 2.12 -2.66 3.10
N TRP A 24 1.06 -2.66 3.91
CA TRP A 24 0.42 -1.45 4.42
C TRP A 24 0.82 -1.17 5.87
N ARG A 25 1.19 0.07 6.18
CA ARG A 25 1.42 0.54 7.55
C ARG A 25 0.56 1.76 7.83
N PHE A 26 -0.21 1.73 8.91
CA PHE A 26 -1.06 2.84 9.34
C PHE A 26 -0.57 3.41 10.65
N GLY A 27 -0.41 4.74 10.72
CA GLY A 27 0.12 5.40 11.90
C GLY A 27 -0.37 6.83 12.03
N PRO A 28 -0.01 7.50 13.13
CA PRO A 28 -0.25 8.91 13.29
C PRO A 28 0.62 9.73 12.34
N THR A 29 0.08 10.83 11.81
CA THR A 29 0.88 11.85 11.11
C THR A 29 1.70 12.63 12.15
N GLY A 30 2.89 12.15 12.48
CA GLY A 30 3.80 12.84 13.40
C GLY A 30 4.55 13.99 12.74
N GLY A 31 4.37 15.20 13.26
CA GLY A 31 5.21 16.39 13.02
C GLY A 31 5.58 17.05 14.36
N PRO A 32 6.46 18.08 14.40
CA PRO A 32 6.82 18.79 15.63
C PRO A 32 5.58 19.51 16.21
N GLY A 33 4.90 18.85 17.14
CA GLY A 33 3.67 19.34 17.75
C GLY A 33 3.30 18.43 18.92
N GLY A 34 3.07 19.03 20.09
CA GLY A 34 2.98 18.32 21.38
C GLY A 34 1.93 17.22 21.49
N GLN A 35 1.86 16.62 22.67
CA GLN A 35 1.11 15.43 23.10
C GLN A 35 -0.39 15.34 22.75
N HIS A 36 -0.97 16.32 22.06
CA HIS A 36 -2.37 16.35 21.64
C HIS A 36 -2.60 16.11 20.14
N ALA A 37 -1.59 16.25 19.27
CA ALA A 37 -1.79 16.18 17.81
C ALA A 37 -1.74 14.75 17.20
N ASN A 38 -1.21 13.76 17.93
CA ASN A 38 -0.79 12.47 17.36
C ASN A 38 -1.71 11.26 17.65
N ARG A 39 -3.03 11.45 17.81
CA ARG A 39 -3.93 10.32 18.16
C ARG A 39 -4.68 9.68 17.00
N ALA A 40 -4.88 10.39 15.90
CA ALA A 40 -5.57 9.83 14.74
C ALA A 40 -4.56 9.15 13.80
N HIS A 41 -4.82 7.89 13.44
CA HIS A 41 -4.03 7.14 12.45
C HIS A 41 -4.39 7.61 11.03
N THR A 42 -4.00 8.83 10.69
CA THR A 42 -4.28 9.46 9.39
C THR A 42 -3.21 9.19 8.34
N ARG A 43 -2.02 8.70 8.74
CA ARG A 43 -0.95 8.33 7.82
C ARG A 43 -1.14 6.89 7.36
N ALA A 44 -1.09 6.68 6.05
CA ALA A 44 -0.97 5.38 5.43
C ALA A 44 0.31 5.34 4.60
N GLU A 45 1.10 4.29 4.77
CA GLU A 45 2.24 3.95 3.92
C GLU A 45 1.94 2.65 3.20
N ALA A 46 2.34 2.58 1.93
CA ALA A 46 2.20 1.44 1.06
C ALA A 46 3.56 1.14 0.43
N GLU A 47 4.04 -0.09 0.58
CA GLU A 47 5.33 -0.54 0.07
C GLU A 47 5.13 -1.79 -0.81
N LEU A 48 5.86 -1.85 -1.93
CA LEU A 48 5.81 -2.94 -2.90
C LEU A 48 7.24 -3.32 -3.31
N ASP A 49 7.65 -4.57 -3.10
CA ASP A 49 8.97 -5.04 -3.56
C ASP A 49 8.87 -5.49 -5.02
N LEU A 50 9.43 -4.67 -5.92
CA LEU A 50 9.41 -4.91 -7.36
C LEU A 50 10.20 -6.15 -7.80
N ARG A 51 11.08 -6.69 -6.97
CA ARG A 51 11.88 -7.89 -7.31
C ARG A 51 11.12 -9.18 -7.09
N SER A 52 10.05 -9.15 -6.28
CA SER A 52 9.29 -10.35 -5.89
C SER A 52 7.79 -10.24 -6.15
N VAL A 53 7.30 -9.04 -6.47
CA VAL A 53 5.89 -8.79 -6.78
C VAL A 53 5.41 -9.66 -7.94
N ARG A 54 4.17 -10.14 -7.84
CA ARG A 54 3.50 -10.85 -8.93
C ARG A 54 2.55 -9.93 -9.69
N GLY A 55 2.38 -10.22 -10.99
CA GLY A 55 1.42 -9.53 -11.85
C GLY A 55 1.96 -8.26 -12.52
N ILE A 56 3.29 -8.16 -12.64
CA ILE A 56 3.96 -7.22 -13.53
C ILE A 56 4.65 -8.06 -14.59
N ASP A 57 4.31 -7.84 -15.86
CA ASP A 57 4.94 -8.51 -16.99
C ASP A 57 6.35 -7.91 -17.22
N ASP A 58 7.30 -8.73 -17.71
CA ASP A 58 8.69 -8.32 -17.89
C ASP A 58 8.89 -7.21 -18.95
N ASP A 59 7.90 -7.01 -19.82
CA ASP A 59 7.92 -6.07 -20.96
C ASP A 59 7.17 -4.75 -20.70
N VAL A 60 6.82 -4.42 -19.43
CA VAL A 60 6.13 -3.17 -19.03
C VAL A 60 7.05 -1.95 -19.06
#